data_AF-A0A929UKS2-F1
#
_entry.id   AF-A0A929UKS2-F1
#
_cell.length_a   1.000
_cell.length_b   1.000
_cell.length_c   1.000
_cell.angle_alpha   90.00
_cell.angle_beta   90.00
_cell.angle_gamma   90.00
#
_symmetry.space_group_name_H-M   'P 1'
#
loop_
_entity.id
_entity.type
_entity.pdbx_description
1 polymer ?
#
loop_
_entity_poly.entity_id
_entity_poly.type
_entity_poly.pdbx_seq_one_letter_code
_entity_poly.pdbx_strand_id
1 'polypeptide(L)'
;MFLEILTIIIATIIVLGGFLIVASKDDGPLMINGSVLVSFGITALFWFAKVTTPHLREESAIKWLYRPISDLPEWIGYVGLATTATLLAITLVFLVDDIVYLTQHRKGGRI
;
A
#
# COMPACT_ATOMS: atom_id res chain seq x y z
N MET A 1 8.42 -4.63 -21.43
CA MET A 1 6.96 -4.42 -21.59
C MET A 1 6.15 -4.83 -20.36
N PHE A 2 5.96 -6.11 -20.02
CA PHE A 2 5.10 -6.50 -18.87
C PHE A 2 5.56 -5.92 -17.53
N LEU A 3 6.86 -6.02 -17.22
CA LEU A 3 7.43 -5.49 -15.98
C LEU A 3 7.33 -3.96 -15.87
N GLU A 4 7.49 -3.24 -16.98
CA GLU A 4 7.34 -1.77 -17.00
C GLU A 4 5.90 -1.36 -16.73
N ILE A 5 4.93 -2.02 -17.38
CA ILE A 5 3.50 -1.77 -17.15
C ILE A 5 3.16 -2.01 -15.68
N LEU A 6 3.64 -3.11 -15.11
CA LEU A 6 3.41 -3.40 -13.69
C LEU A 6 4.04 -2.36 -12.77
N THR A 7 5.26 -1.91 -13.08
CA THR A 7 5.95 -0.85 -12.33
C THR A 7 5.14 0.45 -12.35
N ILE A 8 4.60 0.82 -13.51
CA ILE A 8 3.75 2.01 -13.68
C ILE A 8 2.45 1.88 -12.88
N ILE A 9 1.82 0.69 -12.89
CA ILE A 9 0.62 0.43 -12.09
C ILE A 9 0.92 0.59 -10.60
N ILE A 10 2.00 0.00 -10.11
CA ILE A 10 2.40 0.11 -8.70
C ILE A 10 2.70 1.56 -8.33
N ALA A 11 3.45 2.27 -9.17
CA ALA A 11 3.74 3.70 -8.96
C ALA A 11 2.46 4.54 -8.91
N THR A 12 1.50 4.26 -9.80
CA THR A 12 0.19 4.93 -9.81
C THR A 12 -0.58 4.67 -8.52
N ILE A 13 -0.59 3.45 -8.01
CA ILE A 13 -1.24 3.09 -6.74
C ILE A 13 -0.61 3.85 -5.55
N ILE A 14 0.73 3.94 -5.52
CA ILE A 14 1.45 4.69 -4.48
C ILE A 14 1.07 6.17 -4.53
N VAL A 15 1.09 6.77 -5.73
CA VAL A 15 0.71 8.18 -5.92
C VAL A 15 -0.73 8.42 -5.49
N LEU A 16 -1.66 7.55 -5.88
CA LEU A 16 -3.06 7.64 -5.51
C LEU A 16 -3.25 7.53 -3.98
N GLY A 17 -2.57 6.59 -3.34
CA GLY A 17 -2.56 6.46 -1.89
C GLY A 17 -2.02 7.71 -1.19
N GLY A 18 -0.95 8.30 -1.72
CA GLY A 18 -0.39 9.57 -1.24
C GLY A 18 -1.39 10.72 -1.37
N PHE A 19 -2.10 10.82 -2.49
CA PHE A 19 -3.17 11.80 -2.67
C PHE A 19 -4.29 11.64 -1.65
N LEU A 20 -4.69 10.40 -1.33
CA LEU A 20 -5.70 10.14 -0.31
C LEU A 20 -5.26 10.60 1.09
N ILE A 21 -3.98 10.40 1.43
CA ILE A 21 -3.41 10.88 2.71
C ILE A 21 -3.40 12.42 2.77
N VAL A 22 -3.06 13.09 1.67
CA VAL A 22 -3.05 14.57 1.62
C VAL A 22 -4.48 15.14 1.63
N ALA A 23 -5.42 14.44 1.01
CA ALA A 23 -6.82 14.85 0.95
C ALA A 23 -7.60 14.58 2.25
N SER A 24 -7.12 13.71 3.13
CA SER A 24 -7.83 13.24 4.33
C SER A 24 -7.75 14.20 5.53
N LYS A 25 -7.84 15.51 5.27
CA LYS A 25 -7.52 16.61 6.21
C LYS A 25 -8.13 16.46 7.62
N ASP A 26 -9.28 15.81 7.74
CA ASP A 26 -9.94 15.50 9.02
C ASP A 26 -10.59 14.09 9.04
N ASP A 27 -10.24 13.23 8.08
CA ASP A 27 -10.96 11.97 7.82
C ASP A 27 -10.05 10.76 8.07
N GLY A 28 -9.99 10.34 9.34
CA GLY A 28 -9.10 9.27 9.82
C GLY A 28 -9.16 7.99 8.99
N PRO A 29 -10.34 7.44 8.67
CA PRO A 29 -10.47 6.24 7.84
C PRO A 29 -9.89 6.41 6.42
N LEU A 30 -10.05 7.59 5.82
CA LEU A 30 -9.50 7.89 4.50
C LEU A 30 -7.96 7.95 4.54
N MET A 31 -7.41 8.56 5.59
CA MET A 31 -5.97 8.65 5.83
C MET A 31 -5.34 7.26 6.01
N ILE A 32 -5.99 6.39 6.78
CA ILE A 32 -5.51 5.02 7.04
C ILE A 32 -5.54 4.19 5.76
N ASN A 33 -6.62 4.27 4.96
CA ASN A 33 -6.70 3.56 3.68
C ASN A 33 -5.65 4.05 2.67
N GLY A 34 -5.40 5.37 2.60
CA GLY A 34 -4.30 5.93 1.81
C GLY A 34 -2.94 5.40 2.27
N SER A 35 -2.73 5.31 3.59
CA SER A 35 -1.50 4.78 4.19
C SER A 35 -1.28 3.29 3.87
N VAL A 36 -2.34 2.47 3.91
CA VAL A 36 -2.30 1.05 3.50
C VAL A 36 -1.89 0.94 2.02
N LEU A 37 -2.48 1.75 1.14
CA LEU A 37 -2.18 1.72 -0.30
C LEU A 37 -0.71 2.08 -0.58
N VAL A 38 -0.19 3.11 0.09
CA VAL A 38 1.21 3.52 -0.03
C VAL A 38 2.15 2.45 0.51
N SER A 39 1.89 1.94 1.72
CA SER A 39 2.76 0.94 2.35
C SER A 39 2.77 -0.36 1.57
N PHE A 40 1.60 -0.81 1.10
CA PHE A 40 1.46 -2.00 0.27
C PHE A 40 2.16 -1.80 -1.08
N GLY A 41 1.96 -0.66 -1.75
CA GLY A 41 2.60 -0.35 -3.03
C GLY A 41 4.12 -0.34 -2.93
N ILE A 42 4.69 0.30 -1.91
CA ILE A 42 6.15 0.32 -1.67
C ILE A 42 6.68 -1.09 -1.38
N THR A 43 5.98 -1.85 -0.54
CA THR A 43 6.38 -3.22 -0.19
C THR A 43 6.32 -4.14 -1.40
N ALA A 44 5.27 -4.04 -2.21
CA ALA A 44 5.12 -4.78 -3.45
C ALA A 44 6.23 -4.42 -4.44
N LEU A 45 6.55 -3.13 -4.58
CA LEU A 45 7.66 -2.65 -5.43
C LEU A 45 9.00 -3.22 -4.98
N PHE A 46 9.27 -3.25 -3.67
CA PHE A 46 10.50 -3.82 -3.11
C PHE A 46 10.66 -5.30 -3.46
N TRP A 47 9.64 -6.11 -3.19
CA TRP A 47 9.68 -7.55 -3.48
C TRP A 47 9.75 -7.81 -4.99
N PHE A 48 9.00 -7.05 -5.80
CA PHE A 48 9.10 -7.15 -7.24
C PHE A 48 10.50 -6.82 -7.73
N ALA A 49 11.09 -5.72 -7.27
CA ALA A 49 12.43 -5.32 -7.65
C ALA A 49 13.44 -6.43 -7.36
N LYS A 50 13.34 -7.03 -6.17
CA LYS A 50 14.25 -8.11 -5.77
C LYS A 50 14.13 -9.36 -6.64
N VAL A 51 12.91 -9.82 -6.91
CA VAL A 51 12.65 -11.05 -7.69
C VAL A 51 12.97 -10.86 -9.17
N THR A 52 12.72 -9.67 -9.69
CA THR A 52 12.82 -9.41 -11.14
C THR A 52 14.18 -8.89 -11.56
N THR A 53 14.98 -8.29 -10.68
CA THR A 53 16.33 -7.80 -11.01
C THR A 53 17.24 -8.84 -11.67
N PRO A 54 17.30 -10.10 -11.20
CA PRO A 54 18.09 -11.15 -11.88
C PRO A 54 17.61 -11.47 -13.31
N HIS A 55 16.33 -11.18 -13.60
CA HIS A 55 15.69 -11.45 -14.89
C HIS A 55 15.62 -10.20 -15.79
N LEU A 56 16.08 -9.04 -15.32
CA LEU A 56 16.11 -7.80 -16.10
C LEU A 56 17.28 -7.83 -17.09
N ARG A 57 16.94 -7.75 -18.39
CA ARG A 57 17.92 -7.52 -19.46
C ARG A 57 18.68 -6.21 -19.21
N GLU A 58 19.95 -6.17 -19.62
CA GLU A 58 20.83 -5.03 -19.38
C GLU A 58 20.31 -3.70 -19.94
N GLU A 59 19.53 -3.75 -21.01
CA GLU A 59 18.96 -2.58 -21.70
C GLU A 59 17.63 -2.07 -21.11
N SER A 60 17.13 -2.66 -20.01
CA SER A 60 15.83 -2.28 -19.45
C SER A 60 15.88 -0.92 -18.75
N ALA A 61 15.00 0.01 -19.16
CA ALA A 61 14.91 1.37 -18.59
C ALA A 61 14.67 1.39 -17.07
N ILE A 62 13.98 0.37 -16.54
CA ILE A 62 13.68 0.22 -15.10
C ILE A 62 14.84 -0.36 -14.28
N LYS A 63 15.92 -0.83 -14.92
CA LYS A 63 17.09 -1.39 -14.23
C LYS A 63 17.75 -0.39 -13.29
N TRP A 64 17.77 0.90 -13.65
CA TRP A 64 18.30 1.96 -12.79
C TRP A 64 17.53 2.11 -11.48
N LEU A 65 16.21 1.91 -11.49
CA LEU A 65 15.37 1.97 -10.29
C LEU A 65 15.45 0.66 -9.49
N TYR A 66 15.47 -0.49 -10.18
CA TYR A 66 15.34 -1.80 -9.54
C TYR A 66 16.65 -2.28 -8.89
N ARG A 67 17.81 -1.94 -9.48
CA ARG A 67 19.14 -2.32 -8.98
C ARG A 67 19.46 -1.81 -7.56
N PRO A 68 19.28 -0.52 -7.23
CA PRO A 68 19.52 -0.06 -5.86
C PRO A 68 18.51 -0.64 -4.85
N ILE A 69 17.29 -0.98 -5.30
CA ILE A 69 16.27 -1.59 -4.45
C ILE A 69 16.58 -3.07 -4.19
N SER A 70 17.13 -3.80 -5.16
CA SER A 70 17.50 -5.21 -4.98
C SER A 70 18.68 -5.41 -4.03
N ASP A 71 19.58 -4.42 -3.97
CA ASP A 71 20.76 -4.44 -3.08
C ASP A 71 20.38 -4.15 -1.62
N LEU A 72 19.14 -3.74 -1.36
CA LEU A 72 18.65 -3.52 -0.01
C LEU A 72 18.44 -4.86 0.74
N PRO A 73 18.75 -4.89 2.04
CA PRO A 73 18.62 -6.10 2.85
C PRO A 73 17.17 -6.53 3.03
N GLU A 74 16.95 -7.85 3.13
CA GLU A 74 15.61 -8.45 3.10
C GLU A 74 14.71 -8.01 4.26
N TRP A 75 15.32 -7.65 5.41
CA TRP A 75 14.59 -7.18 6.60
C TRP A 75 13.74 -5.94 6.30
N ILE A 76 14.12 -5.10 5.34
CA ILE A 76 13.32 -3.94 4.92
C ILE A 76 11.99 -4.39 4.32
N GLY A 77 12.00 -5.45 3.50
CA GLY A 77 10.78 -6.04 2.94
C GLY A 77 9.88 -6.64 4.01
N TYR A 78 10.46 -7.27 5.04
CA TYR A 78 9.70 -7.81 6.18
C TYR A 78 9.10 -6.71 7.05
N VAL A 79 9.82 -5.60 7.27
CA VAL A 79 9.30 -4.42 7.97
C VAL A 79 8.14 -3.79 7.18
N GLY A 80 8.25 -3.70 5.87
CA GLY A 80 7.16 -3.21 5.01
C GLY A 80 5.91 -4.09 5.07
N LEU A 81 6.08 -5.42 5.05
CA LEU A 81 5.01 -6.39 5.24
C LEU A 81 4.36 -6.26 6.63
N ALA A 82 5.16 -6.19 7.68
CA ALA A 82 4.66 -6.01 9.05
C ALA A 82 3.86 -4.72 9.20
N THR A 83 4.38 -3.61 8.68
CA THR A 83 3.70 -2.30 8.71
C THR A 83 2.36 -2.35 7.97
N THR A 84 2.35 -2.96 6.77
CA THR A 84 1.12 -3.10 5.99
C THR A 84 0.10 -3.98 6.69
N ALA A 85 0.53 -5.08 7.33
CA ALA A 85 -0.35 -5.94 8.11
C ALA A 85 -0.93 -5.22 9.33
N THR A 86 -0.13 -4.41 10.04
CA THR A 86 -0.61 -3.57 11.15
C THR A 86 -1.64 -2.56 10.68
N LEU A 87 -1.37 -1.86 9.57
CA LEU A 87 -2.31 -0.89 9.01
C LEU A 87 -3.62 -1.55 8.56
N LEU A 88 -3.56 -2.73 7.94
CA LEU A 88 -4.75 -3.51 7.61
C LEU A 88 -5.54 -3.94 8.84
N ALA A 89 -4.87 -4.36 9.91
CA ALA A 89 -5.54 -4.70 11.17
C ALA A 89 -6.26 -3.48 11.75
N ILE A 90 -5.64 -2.30 11.72
CA ILE A 90 -6.26 -1.04 12.15
C ILE A 90 -7.49 -0.72 11.28
N THR A 91 -7.38 -0.82 9.95
CA THR A 91 -8.51 -0.63 9.03
C THR A 91 -9.67 -1.56 9.35
N LEU A 92 -9.41 -2.84 9.64
CA LEU A 92 -10.46 -3.79 10.02
C LEU A 92 -11.15 -3.41 11.32
N VAL A 93 -10.40 -2.92 12.32
CA VAL A 93 -10.99 -2.43 13.58
C VAL A 93 -11.91 -1.25 13.32
N PHE A 94 -11.48 -0.25 12.56
CA PHE A 94 -12.33 0.89 12.20
C PHE A 94 -13.56 0.49 11.40
N LEU A 95 -13.42 -0.45 10.47
CA LEU A 95 -14.53 -0.97 9.69
C LEU A 95 -15.57 -1.68 10.58
N VAL A 96 -15.12 -2.50 11.52
CA VAL A 96 -16.00 -3.19 12.47
C VAL A 96 -16.70 -2.19 13.38
N ASP A 97 -15.98 -1.20 13.91
CA ASP A 97 -16.55 -0.17 14.78
C ASP A 97 -17.63 0.65 14.06
N ASP A 98 -17.37 1.05 12.81
CA ASP A 98 -18.35 1.77 11.99
C ASP A 98 -19.60 0.90 11.69
N ILE A 99 -19.43 -0.38 11.35
CA ILE A 99 -20.56 -1.31 11.16
C ILE A 99 -21.37 -1.47 12.45
N VAL A 100 -20.72 -1.60 13.60
CA VAL A 100 -21.39 -1.73 14.90
C VAL A 100 -22.15 -0.44 15.25
N TYR A 101 -21.51 0.71 15.08
CA TYR A 101 -22.11 2.03 15.28
C TYR A 101 -23.36 2.23 14.43
N LEU A 102 -23.27 1.91 13.13
CA LEU A 102 -24.40 1.98 12.18
C LEU A 102 -25.51 0.99 12.56
N THR A 103 -25.16 -0.21 13.02
CA THR A 103 -26.12 -1.23 13.45
C THR A 103 -26.85 -0.83 14.73
N GLN A 104 -26.18 -0.17 15.68
CA GLN A 104 -26.78 0.35 16.89
C GLN A 104 -27.72 1.54 16.63
N HIS A 105 -27.32 2.48 15.76
CA HIS A 105 -28.17 3.63 15.41
C HIS A 105 -29.41 3.21 14.59
N ARG A 106 -29.29 2.18 13.74
CA ARG A 106 -30.46 1.63 13.02
C ARG A 106 -31.46 0.94 13.95
N LYS A 107 -31.03 0.44 15.12
CA LYS A 107 -31.92 -0.11 16.16
C LYS A 107 -32.53 0.97 17.07
N GLY A 108 -31.91 2.15 17.17
CA GLY A 108 -32.43 3.30 17.93
C GLY A 108 -33.45 4.17 17.19
N GLY A 109 -33.58 4.02 15.86
CA GLY A 109 -34.53 4.76 15.02
C GLY A 109 -35.98 4.25 15.09
N ARG A 110 -36.49 3.98 16.29
CA ARG A 110 -37.92 3.72 16.53
C ARG A 110 -38.45 4.73 17.55
N ILE A 111 -38.70 5.94 17.07
CA ILE A 111 -39.68 6.89 17.59
C ILE A 111 -40.26 7.67 16.42
#